data_AF-A0A3D1CSG8-F1
#
_entry.id   AF-A0A3D1CSG8-F1
#
_cell.length_a   1.000
_cell.length_b   1.000
_cell.length_c   1.000
_cell.angle_alpha   90.00
_cell.angle_beta   90.00
_cell.angle_gamma   90.00
#
_symmetry.space_group_name_H-M   'P 1'
#
loop_
_entity.id
_entity.type
_entity.pdbx_description
1 polymer ?
#
loop_
_entity_poly.entity_id
_entity_poly.type
_entity_poly.pdbx_seq_one_letter_code
_entity_poly.pdbx_strand_id
1 'polypeptide(L)' 'MGKGHRFERIRLVHLPTYAPEHNLIEHVWNYGKEKIKNRSNQAFETIKQAFLDSITQRTFDSLN' A
#
# COMPACT_ATOMS: atom_id res chain seq x y z
N MET A 1 0.21 -23.82 -7.06
CA MET A 1 1.33 -23.64 -8.01
C MET A 1 2.29 -24.81 -7.78
N GLY A 2 2.55 -25.64 -8.79
CA GLY A 2 3.28 -26.90 -8.63
C GLY A 2 4.81 -26.74 -8.58
N LYS A 3 5.51 -27.83 -8.25
CA LYS A 3 6.98 -27.94 -8.33
C LYS A 3 7.48 -27.71 -9.77
N GLY A 4 8.58 -26.97 -9.93
CA GLY A 4 9.20 -26.68 -11.23
C GLY A 4 8.61 -25.48 -11.99
N HIS A 5 7.67 -24.75 -11.40
CA HIS A 5 7.11 -23.53 -11.99
C HIS A 5 7.77 -22.27 -11.42
N ARG A 6 7.79 -21.18 -12.21
CA ARG A 6 8.37 -19.87 -11.87
C ARG A 6 7.90 -19.31 -10.51
N PHE A 7 6.72 -19.71 -10.06
CA PHE A 7 6.07 -19.20 -8.86
C PHE A 7 6.00 -20.21 -7.71
N GLU A 8 6.78 -21.29 -7.74
CA GLU A 8 6.80 -22.32 -6.69
C GLU A 8 7.03 -21.73 -5.28
N ARG A 9 7.78 -20.62 -5.18
CA ARG A 9 8.11 -19.95 -3.92
C ARG A 9 7.13 -18.85 -3.51
N ILE A 10 6.13 -18.52 -4.33
CA ILE A 10 5.13 -17.50 -4.00
C ILE A 10 4.03 -18.16 -3.16
N ARG A 11 3.86 -17.68 -1.92
CA ARG A 11 2.75 -18.01 -1.05
C ARG A 11 1.69 -16.93 -1.21
N LEU A 12 0.46 -17.33 -1.51
CA LEU A 12 -0.67 -16.41 -1.47
C LEU A 12 -1.11 -16.25 -0.01
N VAL A 13 -1.40 -15.02 0.39
CA VAL A 13 -2.05 -14.72 1.67
C VAL A 13 -3.56 -14.78 1.43
N HIS A 14 -4.27 -15.48 2.31
CA HIS A 14 -5.73 -15.50 2.24
C HIS A 14 -6.27 -14.15 2.72
N LEU A 15 -7.00 -13.45 1.85
CA LEU A 15 -7.71 -12.23 2.17
C LEU A 15 -9.22 -12.53 2.10
N PRO A 16 -9.98 -12.31 3.18
CA PRO A 16 -11.43 -12.49 3.16
C PRO A 16 -12.11 -11.51 2.18
N THR A 17 -13.24 -11.93 1.61
CA THR A 17 -14.03 -11.08 0.71
C THR A 17 -14.56 -9.86 1.46
N TYR A 18 -14.47 -8.67 0.86
CA TYR A 18 -14.95 -7.40 1.43
C TYR A 18 -14.34 -7.02 2.79
N ALA A 19 -13.12 -7.48 3.08
CA ALA A 19 -12.40 -7.12 4.30
C ALA A 19 -11.21 -6.19 4.02
N PRO A 20 -11.45 -4.91 3.67
CA PRO A 20 -10.39 -3.93 3.43
C PRO A 20 -9.48 -3.74 4.65
N GLU A 21 -10.00 -3.94 5.87
CA GLU A 21 -9.25 -3.90 7.12
C GLU A 21 -8.18 -4.99 7.24
N HIS A 22 -8.33 -6.10 6.50
CA HIS A 22 -7.32 -7.15 6.43
C HIS A 22 -6.29 -6.88 5.32
N ASN A 23 -6.55 -5.90 4.44
CA ASN A 23 -5.66 -5.56 3.35
C ASN A 23 -4.72 -4.42 3.75
N LEU A 24 -3.45 -4.75 3.98
CA LEU A 24 -2.41 -3.78 4.38
C LEU A 24 -2.28 -2.58 3.45
N ILE A 25 -2.57 -2.74 2.15
CA ILE A 25 -2.47 -1.63 1.20
C ILE A 25 -3.46 -0.50 1.52
N GLU A 26 -4.62 -0.81 2.13
CA GLU A 26 -5.62 0.18 2.51
C GLU A 26 -5.08 1.12 3.59
N HIS A 27 -4.27 0.60 4.53
CA HIS A 27 -3.60 1.42 5.54
C HIS A 27 -2.58 2.37 4.92
N VAL A 28 -1.80 1.90 3.93
CA VAL A 28 -0.85 2.73 3.19
C VAL A 28 -1.58 3.84 2.44
N TRP A 29 -2.67 3.50 1.74
CA TRP A 29 -3.48 4.47 1.01
C TRP A 29 -4.13 5.49 1.93
N ASN A 30 -4.70 5.07 3.04
CA ASN A 30 -5.33 5.98 4.00
C ASN A 30 -4.32 6.97 4.57
N TYR A 31 -3.14 6.49 4.96
CA TYR A 31 -2.07 7.36 5.44
C TYR A 31 -1.59 8.34 4.37
N GLY A 32 -1.28 7.86 3.16
CA GLY A 32 -0.81 8.72 2.09
C GLY A 32 -1.84 9.78 1.69
N LYS A 33 -3.12 9.40 1.56
CA LYS A 33 -4.24 10.33 1.32
C LYS A 33 -4.31 11.40 2.41
N GLU A 34 -4.20 11.00 3.68
CA GLU A 34 -4.25 11.95 4.80
C GLU A 34 -3.14 13.01 4.71
N LYS A 35 -1.94 12.62 4.27
CA LYS A 35 -0.80 13.53 4.14
C LYS A 35 -0.91 14.50 2.96
N ILE A 36 -1.62 14.14 1.90
CA ILE A 36 -1.79 14.97 0.70
C ILE A 36 -3.16 15.64 0.56
N LYS A 37 -4.13 15.35 1.44
CA LYS A 37 -5.53 15.81 1.31
C LYS A 37 -5.69 17.33 1.12
N ASN A 38 -4.80 18.13 1.71
CA ASN A 38 -4.85 19.59 1.63
C ASN A 38 -3.97 20.19 0.52
N ARG A 39 -3.40 19.36 -0.36
CA ARG A 39 -2.47 19.75 -1.43
C ARG A 39 -3.11 19.70 -2.83
N SER A 40 -4.44 19.60 -2.91
CA SER A 40 -5.19 19.42 -4.17
C SER A 40 -5.07 20.59 -5.16
N ASN A 41 -4.58 21.75 -4.71
CA ASN A 41 -4.32 22.92 -5.55
C ASN A 41 -2.90 22.95 -6.16
N GLN A 42 -2.05 21.97 -5.85
CA GLN A 42 -0.68 21.90 -6.35
C GLN A 42 -0.59 21.12 -7.67
N ALA A 43 0.51 21.29 -8.39
CA ALA A 43 0.79 20.49 -9.59
C ALA A 43 0.90 19.00 -9.25
N PHE A 44 0.45 18.14 -10.17
CA PHE A 44 0.40 16.70 -9.97
C PHE A 44 1.75 16.11 -9.52
N GLU A 45 2.86 16.49 -10.16
CA GLU A 45 4.19 15.99 -9.80
C GLU A 45 4.59 16.35 -8.36
N THR A 46 4.16 17.51 -7.86
CA THR A 46 4.40 17.91 -6.46
C THR A 46 3.60 17.04 -5.49
N ILE A 47 2.33 16.75 -5.82
CA ILE A 47 1.47 15.88 -5.00
C ILE A 47 2.04 14.45 -4.98
N LYS A 48 2.46 13.94 -6.14
CA LYS A 48 3.07 12.61 -6.28
C LYS A 48 4.35 12.50 -5.46
N GLN A 49 5.25 13.49 -5.56
CA GLN A 49 6.48 13.47 -4.78
C GLN A 49 6.18 13.52 -3.27
N ALA A 50 5.28 14.39 -2.83
CA ALA A 50 4.88 14.47 -1.43
C ALA A 50 4.27 13.15 -0.91
N PHE A 51 3.51 12.45 -1.74
CA PHE A 51 3.01 11.11 -1.41
C PHE A 51 4.17 10.12 -1.25
N LEU A 52 5.09 10.05 -2.21
CA LEU A 52 6.25 9.15 -2.18
C LEU A 52 7.13 9.41 -0.95
N ASP A 53 7.42 10.67 -0.64
CA ASP A 53 8.20 11.07 0.53
C ASP A 53 7.50 10.61 1.82
N SER A 54 6.18 10.73 1.89
CA SER A 54 5.42 10.36 3.08
C SER A 54 5.43 8.85 3.36
N ILE A 55 5.28 8.01 2.32
CA ILE A 55 5.18 6.55 2.48
C ILE A 55 6.55 5.88 2.65
N THR A 56 7.62 6.45 2.08
CA THR A 56 8.98 5.89 2.15
C THR A 56 9.65 6.11 3.50
N GLN A 57 9.21 7.13 4.26
CA GLN A 57 9.73 7.44 5.59
C GLN A 57 9.06 6.62 6.72
N ARG A 58 8.11 5.73 6.41
CA ARG A 58 7.33 4.98 7.39
C ARG A 58 7.46 3.47 7.18
N THR A 59 7.70 2.73 8.25
CA THR A 59 7.53 1.28 8.29
C THR A 59 6.06 0.94 8.58
N PHE A 60 5.48 0.07 7.77
CA PHE A 60 4.13 -0.47 7.98
C PHE A 60 4.29 -1.87 8.54
N ASP A 61 3.89 -2.08 9.79
CA ASP A 61 3.92 -3.41 10.38
C ASP A 61 2.93 -4.31 9.64
N SER A 62 3.37 -5.54 9.33
CA SER A 62 2.47 -6.58 8.88
C SER A 62 1.55 -6.96 10.04
N LEU A 63 0.24 -7.08 9.78
CA LEU A 63 -0.76 -7.58 10.73
C LEU A 63 -0.22 -8.83 11.46
N ASN A 64 -0.04 -8.72 12.78
CA ASN A 64 0.15 -9.86 13.68
C ASN A 64 -1.17 -10.65 13.81
#